data_AF-A0A7L7M900-F1
#
_entry.id   AF-A0A7L7M900-F1
#
_cell.length_a   1.000
_cell.length_b   1.000
_cell.length_c   1.000
_cell.angle_alpha   90.00
_cell.angle_beta   90.00
_cell.angle_gamma   90.00
#
_symmetry.space_group_name_H-M   'P 1'
#
loop_
_entity.id
_entity.type
_entity.pdbx_description
1 polymer ?
#
loop_
_entity_poly.entity_id
_entity_poly.type
_entity_poly.pdbx_seq_one_letter_code
_entity_poly.pdbx_strand_id
1 'polypeptide(L)'
;MGGTFDVDVVELGNFLKTLKEAENSLDKVRTALRTTSSGEIGTKDLDSACDEFQQHWKYGAEQISDQAKKIKEGLEKTKQNYEEVEKSLEESFKKASAQGGGK
;
A
#
# COMPACT_ATOMS: atom_id res chain seq x y z
N MET A 1 9.60 -19.46 -4.29
CA MET A 1 8.30 -18.74 -4.29
C MET A 1 8.22 -17.66 -3.22
N GLY A 2 8.70 -17.90 -1.99
CA GLY A 2 8.69 -16.89 -0.91
C GLY A 2 9.27 -15.52 -1.29
N GLY A 3 10.39 -15.49 -2.03
CA GLY A 3 11.04 -14.25 -2.44
C GLY A 3 10.23 -13.35 -3.39
N THR A 4 9.26 -13.89 -4.15
CA THR A 4 8.39 -13.07 -5.01
C THR A 4 7.39 -12.29 -4.16
N PHE A 5 6.80 -12.94 -3.15
CA PHE A 5 5.88 -12.29 -2.22
C PHE A 5 6.56 -11.17 -1.42
N ASP A 6 7.85 -11.32 -1.08
CA ASP A 6 8.61 -10.26 -0.41
C ASP A 6 8.74 -9.00 -1.26
N VAL A 7 9.02 -9.16 -2.55
CA VAL A 7 9.10 -8.02 -3.48
C VAL A 7 7.74 -7.34 -3.59
N ASP A 8 6.66 -8.11 -3.79
CA ASP A 8 5.31 -7.57 -3.95
C ASP A 8 4.85 -6.80 -2.69
N VAL A 9 5.13 -7.33 -1.49
CA VAL A 9 4.80 -6.69 -0.20
C VAL A 9 5.56 -5.38 -0.02
N VAL A 10 6.83 -5.33 -0.42
CA VAL A 10 7.66 -4.11 -0.36
C VAL A 10 7.17 -3.07 -1.36
N GLU A 11 6.90 -3.46 -2.60
CA GLU A 11 6.40 -2.57 -3.65
C GLU A 11 5.06 -1.94 -3.29
N LEU A 12 4.12 -2.72 -2.74
CA LEU A 12 2.85 -2.20 -2.23
C LEU A 12 3.05 -1.21 -1.08
N GLY A 13 4.01 -1.46 -0.19
CA GLY A 13 4.39 -0.50 0.85
C GLY A 13 4.89 0.83 0.29
N ASN A 14 5.73 0.79 -0.75
CA ASN A 14 6.23 1.99 -1.43
C ASN A 14 5.12 2.73 -2.19
N PHE A 15 4.19 2.00 -2.81
CA PHE A 15 3.02 2.56 -3.47
C PHE A 15 2.12 3.31 -2.48
N LEU A 16 1.82 2.70 -1.32
CA LEU A 16 1.06 3.35 -0.24
C LEU A 16 1.72 4.66 0.24
N LYS A 17 3.05 4.67 0.39
CA LYS A 17 3.80 5.87 0.76
C LYS A 17 3.66 6.96 -0.30
N THR A 18 3.78 6.60 -1.58
CA THR A 18 3.66 7.52 -2.71
C THR A 18 2.27 8.18 -2.77
N LEU A 19 1.19 7.40 -2.57
CA LEU A 19 -0.17 7.94 -2.51
C LEU A 19 -0.33 8.98 -1.41
N LYS A 20 0.22 8.70 -0.22
CA LYS A 20 0.17 9.62 0.92
C LYS A 20 0.96 10.90 0.65
N GLU A 21 2.10 10.81 -0.04
CA GLU A 21 2.87 12.00 -0.44
C GLU A 21 2.11 12.85 -1.46
N ALA A 22 1.43 12.23 -2.43
CA ALA A 22 0.60 12.92 -3.41
C ALA A 22 -0.59 13.66 -2.75
N GLU A 23 -1.28 13.02 -1.80
CA GLU A 23 -2.34 13.65 -1.00
C GLU A 23 -1.83 14.89 -0.26
N ASN A 24 -0.70 14.77 0.45
CA ASN A 24 -0.08 15.88 1.17
C ASN A 24 0.37 17.01 0.24
N SER A 25 0.86 16.69 -0.96
CA SER A 25 1.27 17.69 -1.94
C SER A 25 0.09 18.54 -2.42
N LEU A 26 -1.05 17.91 -2.69
CA LEU A 26 -2.26 18.62 -3.12
C LEU A 26 -2.82 19.54 -2.03
N ASP A 27 -2.79 19.10 -0.77
CA ASP A 27 -3.23 19.93 0.36
C ASP A 27 -2.35 21.19 0.54
N LYS A 28 -1.03 21.04 0.36
CA LYS A 28 -0.09 22.18 0.35
C LYS A 28 -0.39 23.16 -0.78
N VAL A 29 -0.63 22.66 -2.00
CA VAL A 29 -0.95 23.52 -3.15
C VAL A 29 -2.23 24.31 -2.91
N ARG A 30 -3.29 23.70 -2.35
CA ARG A 30 -4.52 24.44 -1.98
C ARG A 30 -4.25 25.55 -0.97
N THR A 31 -3.48 25.24 0.07
CA THR A 31 -3.17 26.24 1.10
C THR A 31 -2.45 27.43 0.48
N ALA A 32 -1.47 27.18 -0.40
CA ALA A 32 -0.80 28.22 -1.17
C ALA A 32 -1.78 29.04 -2.02
N LEU A 33 -2.66 28.36 -2.79
CA LEU A 33 -3.66 29.00 -3.65
C LEU A 33 -4.62 29.90 -2.85
N ARG A 34 -5.12 29.44 -1.70
CA ARG A 34 -5.99 30.24 -0.81
C ARG A 34 -5.28 31.48 -0.27
N THR A 35 -3.99 31.38 0.06
CA THR A 35 -3.20 32.52 0.54
C THR A 35 -3.02 33.57 -0.56
N THR A 36 -2.74 33.15 -1.80
CA THR A 36 -2.59 34.06 -2.95
C THR A 36 -3.91 34.64 -3.49
N SER A 37 -5.04 33.97 -3.28
CA SER A 37 -6.37 34.35 -3.82
C SER A 37 -6.98 35.62 -3.17
N SER A 38 -6.47 36.07 -2.03
CA SER A 38 -7.04 37.18 -1.24
C SER A 38 -7.06 38.57 -1.92
N GLY A 39 -6.49 38.74 -3.12
CA GLY A 39 -6.36 40.06 -3.77
C GLY A 39 -6.78 40.20 -5.23
N GLU A 40 -6.69 39.18 -6.10
CA GLU A 40 -6.61 39.45 -7.55
C GLU A 40 -7.47 38.62 -8.51
N ILE A 41 -8.23 37.61 -8.08
CA ILE A 41 -9.01 36.82 -9.05
C ILE A 41 -10.45 36.64 -8.53
N GLY A 42 -11.44 36.85 -9.40
CA GLY A 42 -12.85 36.56 -9.12
C GLY A 42 -13.08 35.05 -9.02
N THR A 43 -12.68 34.44 -7.90
CA THR A 43 -12.31 33.02 -7.76
C THR A 43 -13.35 32.09 -7.18
N LYS A 44 -14.54 32.53 -6.75
CA LYS A 44 -15.44 31.64 -5.97
C LYS A 44 -15.72 30.29 -6.64
N ASP A 45 -15.93 30.29 -7.95
CA ASP A 45 -16.18 29.05 -8.71
C ASP A 45 -14.89 28.22 -8.88
N LEU A 46 -13.74 28.86 -9.05
CA LEU A 46 -12.44 28.19 -9.11
C LEU A 46 -12.04 27.59 -7.75
N ASP A 47 -12.25 28.35 -6.68
CA ASP A 47 -12.04 27.91 -5.30
C ASP A 47 -12.97 26.73 -4.98
N SER A 48 -14.23 26.79 -5.39
CA SER A 48 -15.20 25.69 -5.22
C SER A 48 -14.80 24.45 -6.01
N ALA A 49 -14.37 24.61 -7.27
CA ALA A 49 -13.91 23.49 -8.10
C ALA A 49 -12.62 22.85 -7.57
N CYS A 50 -11.68 23.66 -7.06
CA CYS A 50 -10.48 23.16 -6.40
C CYS A 50 -10.81 22.41 -5.10
N ASP A 51 -11.77 22.92 -4.32
CA ASP A 51 -12.23 22.27 -3.09
C ASP A 51 -12.89 20.92 -3.39
N GLU A 52 -13.79 20.85 -4.37
CA GLU A 52 -14.43 19.59 -4.79
C GLU A 52 -13.41 18.59 -5.35
N PHE A 53 -12.51 19.04 -6.23
CA PHE A 53 -11.46 18.19 -6.78
C PHE A 53 -10.60 17.59 -5.68
N GLN A 54 -10.18 18.40 -4.70
CA GLN A 54 -9.35 17.90 -3.61
C GLN A 54 -10.10 16.90 -2.73
N GLN A 55 -11.38 17.14 -2.41
CA GLN A 55 -12.17 16.20 -1.61
C GLN A 55 -12.31 14.86 -2.32
N HIS A 56 -12.63 14.87 -3.61
CA HIS A 56 -12.73 13.65 -4.42
C HIS A 56 -11.38 12.95 -4.56
N TRP A 57 -10.30 13.70 -4.78
CA TRP A 57 -8.95 13.14 -4.86
C TRP A 57 -8.54 12.48 -3.54
N LYS A 58 -8.74 13.17 -2.41
CA LYS A 58 -8.43 12.66 -1.08
C LYS A 58 -9.19 11.37 -0.82
N TYR A 59 -10.51 11.38 -1.03
CA TYR A 59 -11.33 10.19 -0.86
C TYR A 59 -10.85 9.04 -1.75
N GLY A 60 -10.58 9.30 -3.03
CA GLY A 60 -10.05 8.29 -3.94
C GLY A 60 -8.70 7.72 -3.48
N ALA A 61 -7.78 8.57 -3.03
CA ALA A 61 -6.49 8.16 -2.50
C ALA A 61 -6.62 7.30 -1.24
N GLU A 62 -7.53 7.67 -0.32
CA GLU A 62 -7.86 6.87 0.86
C GLU A 62 -8.42 5.49 0.48
N GLN A 63 -9.36 5.43 -0.48
CA GLN A 63 -9.91 4.16 -0.96
C GLN A 63 -8.85 3.26 -1.58
N ILE A 64 -7.98 3.80 -2.44
CA ILE A 64 -6.88 3.04 -3.05
C ILE A 64 -5.92 2.55 -1.96
N SER A 65 -5.58 3.41 -0.99
CA SER A 65 -4.72 3.06 0.13
C SER A 65 -5.27 1.90 0.95
N ASP A 66 -6.57 1.91 1.27
CA ASP A 66 -7.18 0.84 2.04
C ASP A 66 -7.26 -0.49 1.28
N GLN A 67 -7.50 -0.46 -0.03
CA GLN A 67 -7.45 -1.68 -0.84
C GLN A 67 -6.02 -2.21 -0.96
N ALA A 68 -5.03 -1.35 -1.16
CA ALA A 68 -3.63 -1.76 -1.22
C ALA A 68 -3.13 -2.36 0.10
N LYS A 69 -3.57 -1.84 1.26
CA LYS A 69 -3.30 -2.48 2.57
C LYS A 69 -3.88 -3.89 2.65
N LYS A 70 -5.14 -4.08 2.22
CA LYS A 70 -5.78 -5.42 2.23
C LYS A 70 -5.05 -6.41 1.34
N ILE A 71 -4.59 -5.97 0.17
CA ILE A 71 -3.79 -6.82 -0.74
C ILE A 71 -2.47 -7.19 -0.05
N LYS A 72 -1.78 -6.21 0.55
CA LYS A 72 -0.53 -6.43 1.30
C LYS A 72 -0.71 -7.47 2.42
N GLU A 73 -1.75 -7.32 3.25
CA GLU A 73 -2.07 -8.27 4.32
C GLU A 73 -2.38 -9.67 3.77
N GLY A 74 -3.07 -9.75 2.63
CA GLY A 74 -3.34 -11.01 1.94
C GLY A 74 -2.06 -11.71 1.49
N LEU A 75 -1.14 -10.97 0.86
CA LEU A 75 0.15 -11.49 0.41
C LEU A 75 1.04 -11.93 1.58
N GLU A 76 1.09 -11.15 2.67
CA GLU A 76 1.82 -11.54 3.88
C GLU A 76 1.28 -12.86 4.46
N LYS A 77 -0.04 -13.04 4.52
CA LYS A 77 -0.66 -14.31 4.95
C LYS A 77 -0.35 -15.46 3.99
N THR A 78 -0.41 -15.23 2.68
CA THR A 78 -0.04 -16.24 1.69
C THR A 78 1.41 -16.66 1.86
N LYS A 79 2.33 -15.69 2.01
CA LYS A 79 3.75 -15.96 2.29
C LYS A 79 3.92 -16.84 3.54
N GLN A 80 3.30 -16.46 4.65
CA GLN A 80 3.38 -17.21 5.92
C GLN A 80 2.90 -18.66 5.75
N ASN A 81 1.76 -18.86 5.08
CA ASN A 81 1.23 -20.20 4.84
C ASN A 81 2.19 -21.05 4.00
N TYR A 82 2.82 -20.48 2.98
CA TYR A 82 3.81 -21.19 2.18
C TYR A 82 5.06 -21.56 2.99
N GLU A 83 5.59 -20.63 3.79
CA GLU A 83 6.74 -20.89 4.67
C GLU A 83 6.44 -21.98 5.70
N GLU A 84 5.23 -22.00 6.26
CA GLU A 84 4.79 -23.03 7.20
C GLU A 84 4.70 -24.41 6.54
N VAL A 85 4.12 -24.49 5.33
CA VAL A 85 4.03 -25.73 4.55
C VAL A 85 5.42 -26.24 4.18
N GLU A 86 6.31 -25.37 3.73
CA GLU A 86 7.67 -25.72 3.32
C GLU A 86 8.48 -26.24 4.53
N LYS A 87 8.35 -25.60 5.69
CA LYS A 87 8.96 -26.04 6.94
C LYS A 87 8.41 -27.39 7.42
N SER A 88 7.09 -27.58 7.38
CA SER A 88 6.45 -28.84 7.76
C SER A 88 6.89 -30.01 6.85
N LEU A 89 7.03 -29.73 5.55
CA LEU A 89 7.54 -30.70 4.58
C LEU A 89 9.00 -31.03 4.87
N GLU A 90 9.85 -30.03 5.12
CA GLU A 90 11.27 -30.23 5.47
C GLU A 90 11.43 -31.06 6.75
N GLU A 91 10.65 -30.78 7.79
CA GLU A 91 10.64 -31.55 9.04
C GLU A 91 10.20 -33.00 8.81
N SER A 92 9.20 -33.22 7.95
CA SER A 92 8.70 -34.55 7.61
C SER A 92 9.77 -35.36 6.84
N PHE A 93 10.46 -34.73 5.89
CA PHE A 93 11.57 -35.37 5.18
C PHE A 93 12.76 -35.67 6.12
N LYS A 94 13.11 -34.76 7.03
CA LYS A 94 14.14 -35.00 8.04
C LYS A 94 13.79 -36.22 8.91
N LYS A 95 12.55 -36.30 9.40
CA LYS A 95 12.08 -37.46 10.18
C LYS A 95 12.13 -38.77 9.38
N ALA A 96 11.68 -38.75 8.11
CA ALA A 96 11.73 -39.92 7.25
C ALA A 96 13.17 -40.38 6.95
N SER A 97 14.09 -39.44 6.69
CA SER A 97 15.51 -39.76 6.47
C SER A 97 16.19 -40.32 7.73
N ALA A 98 15.84 -39.82 8.92
CA ALA A 98 16.34 -40.33 10.18
C ALA A 98 15.82 -41.75 10.50
N GLN A 99 14.61 -42.10 10.03
CA GLN A 99 14.05 -43.45 10.17
C GLN A 99 14.55 -44.44 9.09
N GLY A 100 14.89 -43.95 7.89
CA GLY A 100 15.34 -44.79 6.77
C GLY A 100 16.84 -45.09 6.73
N GLY A 101 17.68 -44.30 7.43
CA GLY A 101 19.15 -44.47 7.47
C GLY A 101 19.66 -45.53 8.47
N GLY A 102 18.77 -46.24 9.16
CA GLY A 102 19.10 -47.32 10.08
C GLY A 102 18.92 -48.69 9.43
N LYS A 103 19.79 -49.06 8.49
CA LYS A 103 19.99 -50.46 8.09
C LYS A 103 21.41 -50.71 7.60
#